data_AF-I2DSV5-F1
#
_entry.id   AF-I2DSV5-F1
#
_cell.length_a   1.000
_cell.length_b   1.000
_cell.length_c   1.000
_cell.angle_alpha   90.00
_cell.angle_beta   90.00
_cell.angle_gamma   90.00
#
_symmetry.space_group_name_H-M   'P 1'
#
loop_
_entity.id
_entity.type
_entity.pdbx_description
1 polymer ?
#
loop_
_entity_poly.entity_id
_entity_poly.type
_entity_poly.pdbx_seq_one_letter_code
_entity_poly.pdbx_strand_id
1 'polypeptide(L)'
;MEILMKQEEVLIGIAERKATVHPLEPASLRFSLLQHDGPAFDLVLSNLLEEFPFLWNGREELTDFELEQFDRLFGWFVVQFVEFIDDSEKPEAELAKLLAVAATLDFKDQLWGEVYKVAPTISERLLSTLANLMRERHVNSEEILARAHLNADQIKLVVANVTSKNWKSLEWVLDHFWMDYRSPIKLQASAALYRYDRSLLQSLIENEHDLFEVASFVRHAPIEWSLRFALESKNWTLKFWAFHNSVRHAAHDAAFYAGEWETLLSEASRNPNEWSRWLAVLNESPARYPQIQDALGNSLSRASGKALDEYVNSISISALDSDRESVIIALATFRQKADLRERQRLWRTAFNKWEKWDFGCAEGSESLFRVVSSSLDFFVIGYLTECLDAGGRDELIAQLKVRSASIERTWHSDITVAMTERFKVISTYRVLAHAEAVSAGELDWLRAPSLVKPPWEDGSFYRSLRYDDYLSKPTFLD
;
A
#
# COMPACT_ATOMS: atom_id res chain seq x y z
N MET A 1 -29.60 -38.72 5.28
CA MET A 1 -29.17 -37.38 5.70
C MET A 1 -28.01 -37.08 4.81
N GLU A 2 -28.23 -36.27 3.78
CA GLU A 2 -27.21 -35.93 2.77
C GLU A 2 -26.15 -35.08 3.47
N ILE A 3 -24.88 -35.48 3.39
CA ILE A 3 -23.79 -34.71 3.98
C ILE A 3 -23.44 -33.64 2.95
N LEU A 4 -23.77 -32.39 3.28
CA LEU A 4 -23.42 -31.25 2.45
C LEU A 4 -22.02 -30.79 2.84
N MET A 5 -21.12 -30.75 1.87
CA MET A 5 -19.75 -30.27 2.07
C MET A 5 -19.61 -28.86 1.54
N LYS A 6 -19.03 -27.97 2.35
CA LYS A 6 -18.83 -26.59 1.93
C LYS A 6 -17.85 -26.52 0.77
N GLN A 7 -18.15 -25.69 -0.23
CA GLN A 7 -17.30 -25.56 -1.43
C GLN A 7 -15.85 -25.20 -1.07
N GLU A 8 -15.65 -24.37 -0.04
CA GLU A 8 -14.32 -23.96 0.43
C GLU A 8 -13.49 -25.08 1.06
N GLU A 9 -14.11 -26.20 1.43
CA GLU A 9 -13.47 -27.37 2.03
C GLU A 9 -13.21 -28.46 0.98
N VAL A 10 -13.68 -28.30 -0.27
CA VAL A 10 -13.65 -29.33 -1.32
C VAL A 10 -12.25 -29.81 -1.64
N LEU A 11 -11.26 -28.92 -1.64
CA LEU A 11 -9.87 -29.32 -1.89
C LEU A 11 -9.19 -29.96 -0.67
N ILE A 12 -9.72 -29.79 0.54
CA ILE A 12 -9.08 -30.31 1.76
C ILE A 12 -9.14 -31.85 1.73
N GLY A 13 -7.97 -32.50 1.62
CA GLY A 13 -7.85 -33.95 1.59
C GLY A 13 -8.28 -34.60 0.28
N ILE A 14 -8.49 -33.82 -0.80
CA ILE A 14 -8.89 -34.36 -2.10
C ILE A 14 -7.85 -35.34 -2.67
N ALA A 15 -6.56 -35.14 -2.40
CA ALA A 15 -5.51 -36.08 -2.79
C ALA A 15 -5.74 -37.49 -2.24
N GLU A 16 -6.27 -37.61 -1.02
CA GLU A 16 -6.58 -38.88 -0.37
C GLU A 16 -7.91 -39.45 -0.88
N ARG A 17 -8.95 -38.62 -0.99
CA ARG A 17 -10.28 -39.06 -1.48
C ARG A 17 -10.22 -39.57 -2.91
N LYS A 18 -9.50 -38.86 -3.79
CA LYS A 18 -9.27 -39.25 -5.19
C LYS A 18 -8.77 -40.69 -5.32
N ALA A 19 -7.92 -41.16 -4.40
CA ALA A 19 -7.35 -42.51 -4.49
C ALA A 19 -8.42 -43.62 -4.48
N THR A 20 -9.65 -43.29 -4.07
CA THR A 20 -10.79 -44.21 -4.01
C THR A 20 -11.74 -44.10 -5.22
N VAL A 21 -11.50 -43.18 -6.15
CA VAL A 21 -12.41 -42.90 -7.28
C VAL A 21 -11.67 -42.95 -8.62
N HIS A 22 -12.33 -43.50 -9.65
CA HIS A 22 -11.76 -43.54 -11.00
C HIS A 22 -11.84 -42.16 -11.69
N PRO A 23 -10.73 -41.64 -12.25
CA PRO A 23 -10.73 -40.41 -13.05
C PRO A 23 -11.80 -40.41 -14.15
N LEU A 24 -12.24 -39.23 -14.56
CA LEU A 24 -13.06 -39.10 -15.77
C LEU A 24 -12.23 -39.51 -17.01
N GLU A 25 -12.88 -40.11 -18.00
CA GLU A 25 -12.22 -40.50 -19.26
C GLU A 25 -12.11 -39.28 -20.17
N PRO A 26 -10.94 -38.94 -20.75
CA PRO A 26 -10.78 -37.76 -21.60
C PRO A 26 -11.82 -37.67 -22.72
N ALA A 27 -12.14 -38.80 -23.37
CA ALA A 27 -13.11 -38.87 -24.46
C ALA A 27 -14.57 -38.61 -24.03
N SER A 28 -14.86 -38.63 -22.74
CA SER A 28 -16.19 -38.36 -22.20
C SER A 28 -16.46 -36.87 -21.94
N LEU A 29 -15.41 -36.04 -21.95
CA LEU A 29 -15.47 -34.62 -21.57
C LEU A 29 -15.62 -33.75 -22.81
N ARG A 30 -16.61 -32.85 -22.85
CA ARG A 30 -16.84 -32.01 -24.04
C ARG A 30 -15.76 -30.97 -24.21
N PHE A 31 -15.31 -30.39 -23.11
CA PHE A 31 -14.29 -29.34 -23.13
C PHE A 31 -12.90 -29.87 -23.53
N SER A 32 -12.61 -31.17 -23.34
CA SER A 32 -11.32 -31.78 -23.70
C SER A 32 -11.18 -31.99 -25.22
N LEU A 33 -12.29 -32.11 -25.94
CA LEU A 33 -12.33 -32.36 -27.39
C LEU A 33 -12.13 -31.10 -28.24
N LEU A 34 -12.06 -29.94 -27.61
CA LEU A 34 -11.91 -28.66 -28.30
C LEU A 34 -10.50 -28.52 -28.90
N GLN A 35 -10.41 -28.39 -30.23
CA GLN A 35 -9.17 -27.99 -30.92
C GLN A 35 -9.13 -26.47 -31.06
N HIS A 36 -8.12 -25.78 -30.51
CA HIS A 36 -8.11 -24.32 -30.48
C HIS A 36 -6.79 -23.65 -30.84
N ASP A 37 -6.94 -22.61 -31.68
CA ASP A 37 -5.91 -21.64 -32.11
C ASP A 37 -6.26 -20.20 -31.61
N GLY A 38 -7.25 -20.04 -30.71
CA GLY A 38 -7.87 -18.76 -30.32
C GLY A 38 -8.16 -18.62 -28.81
N PRO A 39 -9.06 -17.70 -28.36
CA PRO A 39 -9.25 -17.36 -26.94
C PRO A 39 -9.86 -18.54 -26.15
N ALA A 40 -8.98 -19.45 -25.75
CA ALA A 40 -9.31 -20.76 -25.22
C ALA A 40 -9.96 -20.72 -23.83
N PHE A 41 -9.76 -19.64 -23.06
CA PHE A 41 -10.22 -19.59 -21.68
C PHE A 41 -11.74 -19.55 -21.56
N ASP A 42 -12.40 -18.54 -22.13
CA ASP A 42 -13.85 -18.34 -21.96
C ASP A 42 -14.67 -19.51 -22.53
N LEU A 43 -14.20 -20.10 -23.63
CA LEU A 43 -14.87 -21.22 -24.26
C LEU A 43 -14.68 -22.52 -23.47
N VAL A 44 -13.47 -22.79 -22.95
CA VAL A 44 -13.25 -23.93 -22.03
C VAL A 44 -14.08 -23.74 -20.78
N LEU A 45 -14.09 -22.52 -20.20
CA LEU A 45 -14.87 -22.17 -19.03
C LEU A 45 -16.38 -22.39 -19.27
N SER A 46 -16.92 -21.90 -20.38
CA SER A 46 -18.33 -22.07 -20.72
C SER A 46 -18.72 -23.55 -20.84
N ASN A 47 -17.93 -24.34 -21.57
CA ASN A 47 -18.20 -25.77 -21.73
C ASN A 47 -18.06 -26.53 -20.39
N LEU A 48 -17.08 -26.17 -19.58
CA LEU A 48 -16.86 -26.78 -18.28
C LEU A 48 -18.00 -26.46 -17.30
N LEU A 49 -18.54 -25.24 -17.33
CA LEU A 49 -19.68 -24.84 -16.50
C LEU A 49 -21.01 -25.45 -16.98
N GLU A 50 -21.16 -25.69 -18.28
CA GLU A 50 -22.31 -26.44 -18.82
C GLU A 50 -22.26 -27.91 -18.39
N GLU A 51 -21.07 -28.51 -18.38
CA GLU A 51 -20.87 -29.93 -18.05
C GLU A 51 -20.84 -30.19 -16.55
N PHE A 52 -20.26 -29.26 -15.77
CA PHE A 52 -20.17 -29.30 -14.31
C PHE A 52 -20.72 -28.00 -13.70
N PRO A 53 -22.06 -27.83 -13.63
CA PRO A 53 -22.68 -26.62 -13.10
C PRO A 53 -22.32 -26.30 -11.65
N PHE A 54 -21.86 -27.30 -10.89
CA PHE A 54 -21.39 -27.11 -9.51
C PHE A 54 -20.07 -26.34 -9.38
N LEU A 55 -19.33 -26.16 -10.49
CA LEU A 55 -18.13 -25.31 -10.52
C LEU A 55 -18.46 -23.81 -10.62
N TRP A 56 -19.73 -23.44 -10.77
CA TRP A 56 -20.15 -22.04 -10.79
C TRP A 56 -19.91 -21.38 -9.42
N ASN A 57 -19.16 -20.28 -9.41
CA ASN A 57 -18.91 -19.47 -8.21
C ASN A 57 -20.24 -18.91 -7.69
N GLY A 58 -20.70 -19.42 -6.53
CA GLY A 58 -21.94 -18.97 -5.89
C GLY A 58 -22.73 -20.06 -5.16
N ARG A 59 -22.34 -21.33 -5.28
CA ARG A 59 -22.88 -22.40 -4.42
C ARG A 59 -22.06 -22.51 -3.15
N GLU A 60 -22.73 -22.53 -2.00
CA GLU A 60 -22.04 -22.68 -0.71
C GLU A 60 -21.69 -24.15 -0.42
N GLU A 61 -22.45 -25.09 -0.98
CA GLU A 61 -22.38 -26.51 -0.63
C GLU A 61 -22.50 -27.42 -1.86
N LEU A 62 -21.84 -28.58 -1.81
CA LEU A 62 -21.92 -29.66 -2.80
C LEU A 62 -22.67 -30.87 -2.22
N THR A 63 -23.46 -31.53 -3.07
CA THR A 63 -24.04 -32.85 -2.79
C THR A 63 -22.98 -33.96 -2.86
N ASP A 64 -23.26 -35.14 -2.31
CA ASP A 64 -22.36 -36.31 -2.38
C ASP A 64 -22.02 -36.67 -3.83
N PHE A 65 -23.00 -36.59 -4.74
CA PHE A 65 -22.79 -36.85 -6.17
C PHE A 65 -21.88 -35.80 -6.82
N GLU A 66 -22.10 -34.51 -6.55
CA GLU A 66 -21.28 -33.43 -7.08
C GLU A 66 -19.85 -33.50 -6.54
N LEU A 67 -19.69 -33.86 -5.26
CA LEU A 67 -18.38 -34.09 -4.64
C LEU A 67 -17.64 -35.25 -5.32
N GLU A 68 -18.33 -36.38 -5.58
CA GLU A 68 -17.73 -37.49 -6.34
C GLU A 68 -17.31 -37.02 -7.75
N GLN A 69 -18.16 -36.27 -8.46
CA GLN A 69 -17.80 -35.73 -9.79
C GLN A 69 -16.60 -34.78 -9.71
N PHE A 70 -16.52 -33.93 -8.68
CA PHE A 70 -15.38 -33.05 -8.44
C PHE A 70 -14.09 -33.84 -8.23
N ASP A 71 -14.11 -34.86 -7.37
CA ASP A 71 -12.96 -35.72 -7.09
C ASP A 71 -12.49 -36.47 -8.35
N ARG A 72 -13.41 -36.91 -9.20
CA ARG A 72 -13.10 -37.55 -10.50
C ARG A 72 -12.51 -36.57 -11.51
N LEU A 73 -13.01 -35.33 -11.55
CA LEU A 73 -12.50 -34.27 -12.42
C LEU A 73 -11.09 -33.83 -11.98
N PHE A 74 -10.86 -33.66 -10.68
CA PHE A 74 -9.51 -33.47 -10.14
C PHE A 74 -8.60 -34.65 -10.47
N GLY A 75 -9.14 -35.88 -10.37
CA GLY A 75 -8.49 -37.10 -10.80
C GLY A 75 -7.97 -37.03 -12.22
N TRP A 76 -8.86 -36.68 -13.15
CA TRP A 76 -8.57 -36.48 -14.57
C TRP A 76 -7.54 -35.37 -14.78
N PHE A 77 -7.73 -34.21 -14.15
CA PHE A 77 -6.83 -33.06 -14.30
C PHE A 77 -5.38 -33.41 -13.94
N VAL A 78 -5.16 -34.06 -12.79
CA VAL A 78 -3.81 -34.46 -12.37
C VAL A 78 -3.19 -35.46 -13.35
N VAL A 79 -3.96 -36.43 -13.85
CA VAL A 79 -3.46 -37.39 -14.85
C VAL A 79 -3.03 -36.66 -16.11
N GLN A 80 -3.90 -35.82 -16.68
CA GLN A 80 -3.58 -35.07 -17.90
C GLN A 80 -2.45 -34.06 -17.73
N PHE A 81 -2.33 -33.45 -16.54
CA PHE A 81 -1.26 -32.52 -16.23
C PHE A 81 0.10 -33.21 -16.05
N VAL A 82 0.14 -34.41 -15.44
CA VAL A 82 1.39 -35.14 -15.20
C VAL A 82 1.84 -35.91 -16.42
N GLU A 83 0.90 -36.57 -17.11
CA GLU A 83 1.14 -37.26 -18.38
C GLU A 83 1.17 -36.27 -19.56
N PHE A 84 1.28 -34.96 -19.27
CA PHE A 84 1.31 -33.88 -20.24
C PHE A 84 2.06 -34.31 -21.49
N ILE A 85 1.33 -34.35 -22.60
CA ILE A 85 1.70 -35.17 -23.75
C ILE A 85 2.95 -34.60 -24.38
N ASP A 86 4.09 -35.26 -24.13
CA ASP A 86 5.38 -34.96 -24.75
C ASP A 86 5.30 -35.05 -26.30
N ASP A 87 4.26 -35.69 -26.85
CA ASP A 87 4.04 -35.79 -28.30
C ASP A 87 3.07 -34.73 -28.87
N SER A 88 2.59 -33.77 -28.08
CA SER A 88 1.69 -32.72 -28.59
C SER A 88 2.40 -31.78 -29.55
N GLU A 89 1.79 -31.55 -30.73
CA GLU A 89 2.25 -30.57 -31.72
C GLU A 89 2.07 -29.11 -31.25
N LYS A 90 1.16 -28.87 -30.28
CA LYS A 90 0.82 -27.54 -29.72
C LYS A 90 0.76 -27.58 -28.19
N PRO A 91 1.89 -27.80 -27.49
CA PRO A 91 1.91 -28.02 -26.04
C PRO A 91 1.37 -26.82 -25.25
N GLU A 92 1.61 -25.59 -25.68
CA GLU A 92 1.12 -24.38 -25.02
C GLU A 92 -0.41 -24.27 -25.05
N ALA A 93 -1.03 -24.66 -26.16
CA ALA A 93 -2.48 -24.62 -26.31
C ALA A 93 -3.18 -25.66 -25.43
N GLU A 94 -2.62 -26.88 -25.36
CA GLU A 94 -3.14 -27.92 -24.47
C GLU A 94 -2.94 -27.56 -22.99
N LEU A 95 -1.78 -27.03 -22.63
CA LEU A 95 -1.52 -26.58 -21.27
C LEU A 95 -2.46 -25.43 -20.88
N ALA A 96 -2.73 -24.49 -21.78
CA ALA A 96 -3.67 -23.40 -21.53
C ALA A 96 -5.07 -23.91 -21.16
N LYS A 97 -5.54 -25.00 -21.79
CA LYS A 97 -6.83 -25.63 -21.43
C LYS A 97 -6.79 -26.25 -20.04
N LEU A 98 -5.72 -26.98 -19.72
CA LEU A 98 -5.54 -27.58 -18.40
C LEU A 98 -5.50 -26.50 -17.30
N LEU A 99 -4.81 -25.40 -17.55
CA LEU A 99 -4.76 -24.26 -16.63
C LEU A 99 -6.11 -23.52 -16.52
N ALA A 100 -6.92 -23.53 -17.57
CA ALA A 100 -8.29 -23.02 -17.49
C ALA A 100 -9.15 -23.89 -16.57
N VAL A 101 -9.04 -25.22 -16.67
CA VAL A 101 -9.68 -26.15 -15.72
C VAL A 101 -9.14 -25.94 -14.31
N ALA A 102 -7.83 -25.80 -14.14
CA ALA A 102 -7.21 -25.50 -12.85
C ALA A 102 -7.82 -24.24 -12.22
N ALA A 103 -8.03 -23.17 -13.01
CA ALA A 103 -8.61 -21.92 -12.52
C ALA A 103 -10.05 -22.06 -12.02
N THR A 104 -10.77 -23.11 -12.43
CA THR A 104 -12.13 -23.42 -11.96
C THR A 104 -12.17 -24.41 -10.80
N LEU A 105 -11.15 -25.27 -10.69
CA LEU A 105 -10.99 -26.22 -9.59
C LEU A 105 -10.38 -25.56 -8.35
N ASP A 106 -9.62 -24.47 -8.54
CA ASP A 106 -8.87 -23.84 -7.46
C ASP A 106 -9.75 -22.96 -6.58
N PHE A 107 -9.76 -23.29 -5.28
CA PHE A 107 -10.42 -22.54 -4.23
C PHE A 107 -9.38 -22.10 -3.20
N LYS A 108 -9.28 -20.78 -2.98
CA LYS A 108 -8.36 -20.18 -2.00
C LYS A 108 -6.89 -20.62 -2.19
N ASP A 109 -6.45 -20.76 -3.44
CA ASP A 109 -5.07 -21.08 -3.82
C ASP A 109 -4.58 -22.45 -3.29
N GLN A 110 -5.49 -23.41 -3.09
CA GLN A 110 -5.18 -24.71 -2.50
C GLN A 110 -4.87 -25.81 -3.53
N LEU A 111 -5.30 -25.66 -4.78
CA LEU A 111 -5.28 -26.73 -5.78
C LEU A 111 -3.89 -27.33 -5.95
N TRP A 112 -2.89 -26.49 -6.21
CA TRP A 112 -1.52 -26.94 -6.48
C TRP A 112 -0.86 -27.58 -5.26
N GLY A 113 -1.31 -27.26 -4.06
CA GLY A 113 -0.92 -27.95 -2.83
C GLY A 113 -1.30 -29.43 -2.88
N GLU A 114 -2.53 -29.72 -3.30
CA GLU A 114 -3.09 -31.07 -3.42
C GLU A 114 -2.57 -31.82 -4.65
N VAL A 115 -2.43 -31.14 -5.80
CA VAL A 115 -1.81 -31.72 -7.01
C VAL A 115 -0.39 -32.21 -6.68
N TYR A 116 0.40 -31.42 -5.95
CA TYR A 116 1.75 -31.79 -5.55
C TYR A 116 1.81 -33.00 -4.61
N LYS A 117 0.81 -33.19 -3.75
CA LYS A 117 0.72 -34.39 -2.89
C LYS A 117 0.57 -35.66 -3.72
N VAL A 118 -0.17 -35.58 -4.82
CA VAL A 118 -0.39 -36.72 -5.74
C VAL A 118 0.78 -36.89 -6.71
N ALA A 119 1.33 -35.77 -7.19
CA ALA A 119 2.38 -35.73 -8.20
C ALA A 119 3.49 -34.76 -7.79
N PRO A 120 4.48 -35.20 -6.99
CA PRO A 120 5.50 -34.31 -6.43
C PRO A 120 6.54 -33.84 -7.46
N THR A 121 6.58 -34.45 -8.64
CA THR A 121 7.52 -34.14 -9.71
C THR A 121 6.78 -34.02 -11.05
N ILE A 122 7.24 -33.11 -11.91
CA ILE A 122 6.77 -32.94 -13.28
C ILE A 122 7.96 -32.87 -14.25
N SER A 123 7.71 -33.06 -15.54
CA SER A 123 8.76 -33.05 -16.57
C SER A 123 9.37 -31.65 -16.76
N GLU A 124 10.65 -31.60 -17.15
CA GLU A 124 11.33 -30.34 -17.51
C GLU A 124 10.63 -29.65 -18.69
N ARG A 125 10.09 -30.44 -19.63
CA ARG A 125 9.29 -29.90 -20.72
C ARG A 125 8.08 -29.15 -20.20
N LEU A 126 7.29 -29.73 -19.28
CA LEU A 126 6.12 -29.07 -18.70
C LEU A 126 6.52 -27.78 -17.97
N LEU A 127 7.62 -27.78 -17.21
CA LEU A 127 8.17 -26.57 -16.59
C LEU A 127 8.50 -25.49 -17.62
N SER A 128 9.17 -25.87 -18.71
CA SER A 128 9.51 -24.94 -19.80
C SER A 128 8.28 -24.40 -20.52
N THR A 129 7.24 -25.22 -20.74
CA THR A 129 5.99 -24.81 -21.36
C THR A 129 5.19 -23.87 -20.45
N LEU A 130 5.15 -24.12 -19.13
CA LEU A 130 4.57 -23.20 -18.15
C LEU A 130 5.25 -21.82 -18.21
N ALA A 131 6.58 -21.81 -18.23
CA ALA A 131 7.36 -20.57 -18.33
C ALA A 131 7.14 -19.85 -19.68
N ASN A 132 7.10 -20.57 -20.79
CA ASN A 132 6.80 -20.01 -22.11
C ASN A 132 5.40 -19.41 -22.16
N LEU A 133 4.40 -20.11 -21.61
CA LEU A 133 3.04 -19.60 -21.55
C LEU A 133 2.95 -18.30 -20.76
N MET A 134 3.68 -18.17 -19.64
CA MET A 134 3.76 -16.91 -18.90
C MET A 134 4.37 -15.78 -19.74
N ARG A 135 5.38 -16.07 -20.57
CA ARG A 135 6.00 -15.06 -21.46
C ARG A 135 5.10 -14.69 -22.63
N GLU A 136 4.48 -15.66 -23.28
CA GLU A 136 3.65 -15.44 -24.48
C GLU A 136 2.34 -14.74 -24.17
N ARG A 137 1.75 -15.02 -23.00
CA ARG A 137 0.51 -14.36 -22.55
C ARG A 137 0.80 -13.04 -21.84
N HIS A 138 1.88 -12.34 -22.20
CA HIS A 138 2.26 -11.05 -21.61
C HIS A 138 1.09 -10.07 -21.57
N VAL A 139 0.91 -9.47 -20.40
CA VAL A 139 -0.12 -8.48 -20.13
C VAL A 139 0.38 -7.14 -20.68
N ASN A 140 -0.01 -6.83 -21.91
CA ASN A 140 0.45 -5.64 -22.60
C ASN A 140 -0.25 -4.37 -22.09
N SER A 141 0.52 -3.47 -21.49
CA SER A 141 0.09 -2.13 -21.04
C SER A 141 -0.74 -1.38 -22.09
N GLU A 142 -0.30 -1.37 -23.35
CA GLU A 142 -0.96 -0.61 -24.42
C GLU A 142 -2.35 -1.17 -24.74
N GLU A 143 -2.49 -2.50 -24.72
CA GLU A 143 -3.78 -3.15 -24.96
C GLU A 143 -4.78 -2.88 -23.83
N ILE A 144 -4.33 -2.93 -22.58
CA ILE A 144 -5.18 -2.61 -21.42
C ILE A 144 -5.65 -1.17 -21.51
N LEU A 145 -4.74 -0.24 -21.75
CA LEU A 145 -5.05 1.17 -21.84
C LEU A 145 -5.94 1.51 -23.04
N ALA A 146 -5.83 0.76 -24.15
CA ALA A 146 -6.74 0.89 -25.28
C ALA A 146 -8.17 0.38 -24.96
N ARG A 147 -8.30 -0.69 -24.17
CA ARG A 147 -9.60 -1.24 -23.73
C ARG A 147 -10.26 -0.38 -22.65
N ALA A 148 -9.47 0.34 -21.87
CA ALA A 148 -9.89 1.22 -20.77
C ALA A 148 -10.73 2.45 -21.17
N HIS A 149 -11.10 2.61 -22.45
CA HIS A 149 -11.80 3.79 -23.00
C HIS A 149 -11.13 5.14 -22.68
N LEU A 150 -9.81 5.12 -22.40
CA LEU A 150 -9.02 6.32 -22.19
C LEU A 150 -8.74 7.01 -23.52
N ASN A 151 -8.72 8.34 -23.52
CA ASN A 151 -8.30 9.10 -24.69
C ASN A 151 -6.77 9.05 -24.88
N ALA A 152 -6.29 9.40 -26.07
CA ALA A 152 -4.86 9.30 -26.41
C ALA A 152 -3.93 10.10 -25.49
N ASP A 153 -4.39 11.23 -24.95
CA ASP A 153 -3.58 12.06 -24.04
C ASP A 153 -3.52 11.47 -22.63
N GLN A 154 -4.60 10.84 -22.16
CA GLN A 154 -4.62 10.06 -20.93
C GLN A 154 -3.67 8.86 -21.02
N ILE A 155 -3.68 8.12 -22.13
CA ILE A 155 -2.76 6.99 -22.35
C ILE A 155 -1.31 7.47 -22.30
N LYS A 156 -0.97 8.56 -23.02
CA LYS A 156 0.38 9.15 -22.96
C LYS A 156 0.79 9.56 -21.55
N LEU A 157 -0.14 10.14 -20.78
CA LEU A 157 0.12 10.51 -19.39
C LEU A 157 0.40 9.28 -18.53
N VAL A 158 -0.37 8.20 -18.67
CA VAL A 158 -0.13 6.95 -17.95
C VAL A 158 1.23 6.37 -18.33
N VAL A 159 1.54 6.25 -19.62
CA VAL A 159 2.84 5.74 -20.11
C VAL A 159 4.01 6.58 -19.57
N ALA A 160 3.87 7.92 -19.53
CA ALA A 160 4.86 8.81 -18.95
C ALA A 160 5.02 8.59 -17.43
N ASN A 161 3.92 8.35 -16.72
CA ASN A 161 3.94 8.02 -15.29
C ASN A 161 4.56 6.65 -15.03
N VAL A 162 4.33 5.63 -15.87
CA VAL A 162 5.00 4.32 -15.79
C VAL A 162 6.51 4.49 -15.97
N THR A 163 6.90 5.21 -17.01
CA THR A 163 8.32 5.46 -17.34
C THR A 163 9.06 6.21 -16.23
N SER A 164 8.41 7.24 -15.67
CA SER A 164 8.97 8.02 -14.56
C SER A 164 8.82 7.36 -13.19
N LYS A 165 8.08 6.23 -13.12
CA LYS A 165 7.71 5.52 -11.89
C LYS A 165 7.01 6.42 -10.89
N ASN A 166 6.07 7.24 -11.38
CA ASN A 166 5.22 8.09 -10.56
C ASN A 166 4.10 7.24 -9.94
N TRP A 167 4.45 6.47 -8.90
CA TRP A 167 3.57 5.52 -8.23
C TRP A 167 2.28 6.15 -7.72
N LYS A 168 2.37 7.38 -7.22
CA LYS A 168 1.22 8.16 -6.77
C LYS A 168 0.17 8.32 -7.86
N SER A 169 0.57 8.71 -9.06
CA SER A 169 -0.37 8.88 -10.17
C SER A 169 -0.86 7.56 -10.78
N LEU A 170 -0.19 6.45 -10.50
CA LEU A 170 -0.52 5.12 -11.04
C LEU A 170 -1.42 4.29 -10.12
N GLU A 171 -1.48 4.60 -8.83
CA GLU A 171 -2.32 3.88 -7.85
C GLU A 171 -3.77 3.74 -8.33
N TRP A 172 -4.39 4.86 -8.73
CA TRP A 172 -5.76 4.85 -9.23
C TRP A 172 -5.93 4.02 -10.51
N VAL A 173 -4.95 4.06 -11.41
CA VAL A 173 -5.00 3.31 -12.69
C VAL A 173 -5.02 1.80 -12.41
N LEU A 174 -4.10 1.32 -11.56
CA LEU A 174 -4.07 -0.09 -11.21
C LEU A 174 -5.32 -0.53 -10.45
N ASP A 175 -5.89 0.35 -9.63
CA ASP A 175 -7.16 0.07 -8.94
C ASP A 175 -8.36 0.04 -9.84
N HIS A 176 -8.40 0.87 -10.87
CA HIS A 176 -9.56 0.95 -11.72
C HIS A 176 -9.61 -0.22 -12.72
N PHE A 177 -8.46 -0.61 -13.26
CA PHE A 177 -8.36 -1.59 -14.35
C PHE A 177 -7.94 -2.99 -13.89
N TRP A 178 -8.08 -3.28 -12.60
CA TRP A 178 -7.53 -4.51 -12.02
C TRP A 178 -8.08 -5.81 -12.63
N MET A 179 -9.31 -5.79 -13.12
CA MET A 179 -9.89 -6.94 -13.82
C MET A 179 -9.35 -7.10 -15.24
N ASP A 180 -8.98 -6.00 -15.89
CA ASP A 180 -8.58 -6.00 -17.31
C ASP A 180 -7.20 -6.62 -17.53
N TYR A 181 -6.38 -6.64 -16.48
CA TYR A 181 -5.05 -7.24 -16.49
C TYR A 181 -4.99 -8.59 -15.76
N ARG A 182 -6.14 -9.15 -15.36
CA ARG A 182 -6.22 -10.49 -14.78
C ARG A 182 -6.11 -11.56 -15.86
N SER A 183 -5.21 -12.52 -15.68
CA SER A 183 -5.11 -13.69 -16.55
C SER A 183 -5.18 -14.98 -15.73
N PRO A 184 -6.36 -15.63 -15.61
CA PRO A 184 -6.52 -16.85 -14.82
C PRO A 184 -5.53 -17.96 -15.20
N ILE A 185 -5.25 -18.12 -16.51
CA ILE A 185 -4.27 -19.08 -17.00
C ILE A 185 -2.87 -18.77 -16.46
N LYS A 186 -2.42 -17.51 -16.52
CA LYS A 186 -1.10 -17.11 -16.00
C LYS A 186 -1.01 -17.27 -14.49
N LEU A 187 -2.09 -17.02 -13.77
CA LEU A 187 -2.14 -17.19 -12.32
C LEU A 187 -1.97 -18.66 -11.95
N GLN A 188 -2.65 -19.56 -12.65
CA GLN A 188 -2.49 -20.99 -12.43
C GLN A 188 -1.10 -21.48 -12.88
N ALA A 189 -0.54 -20.94 -13.97
CA ALA A 189 0.84 -21.23 -14.35
C ALA A 189 1.84 -20.77 -13.27
N SER A 190 1.62 -19.57 -12.71
CA SER A 190 2.43 -19.02 -11.63
C SER A 190 2.30 -19.87 -10.36
N ALA A 191 1.10 -20.30 -10.01
CA ALA A 191 0.87 -21.15 -8.83
C ALA A 191 1.50 -22.55 -8.99
N ALA A 192 1.42 -23.14 -10.18
CA ALA A 192 2.14 -24.37 -10.51
C ALA A 192 3.66 -24.18 -10.37
N LEU A 193 4.23 -23.15 -11.01
CA LEU A 193 5.66 -22.87 -10.93
C LEU A 193 6.10 -22.55 -9.50
N TYR A 194 5.30 -21.80 -8.72
CA TYR A 194 5.60 -21.54 -7.31
C TYR A 194 5.79 -22.85 -6.52
N ARG A 195 5.00 -23.88 -6.86
CA ARG A 195 5.02 -25.18 -6.19
C ARG A 195 6.16 -26.09 -6.68
N TYR A 196 6.43 -26.12 -7.98
CA TYR A 196 7.37 -27.05 -8.60
C TYR A 196 8.77 -26.46 -8.86
N ASP A 197 8.87 -25.19 -9.25
CA ASP A 197 10.14 -24.49 -9.50
C ASP A 197 10.02 -22.99 -9.20
N ARG A 198 10.11 -22.68 -7.90
CA ARG A 198 10.03 -21.31 -7.40
C ARG A 198 11.13 -20.40 -7.97
N SER A 199 12.33 -20.94 -8.17
CA SER A 199 13.48 -20.25 -8.74
C SER A 199 13.21 -19.79 -10.18
N LEU A 200 12.59 -20.65 -10.99
CA LEU A 200 12.17 -20.30 -12.34
C LEU A 200 11.12 -19.17 -12.32
N LEU A 201 10.08 -19.28 -11.49
CA LEU A 201 9.08 -18.23 -11.35
C LEU A 201 9.70 -16.89 -10.93
N GLN A 202 10.59 -16.91 -9.93
CA GLN A 202 11.30 -15.72 -9.48
C GLN A 202 12.09 -15.08 -10.61
N SER A 203 12.78 -15.87 -11.44
CA SER A 203 13.54 -15.34 -12.58
C SER A 203 12.66 -14.69 -13.65
N LEU A 204 11.42 -15.15 -13.83
CA LEU A 204 10.47 -14.56 -14.76
C LEU A 204 10.02 -13.18 -14.27
N ILE A 205 9.69 -13.05 -12.99
CA ILE A 205 9.20 -11.80 -12.40
C ILE A 205 10.34 -10.78 -12.20
N GLU A 206 11.54 -11.23 -11.84
CA GLU A 206 12.71 -10.37 -11.61
C GLU A 206 13.04 -9.50 -12.83
N ASN A 207 12.91 -10.07 -14.03
CA ASN A 207 13.25 -9.41 -15.28
C ASN A 207 12.08 -8.65 -15.91
N GLU A 208 10.91 -8.63 -15.27
CA GLU A 208 9.74 -7.96 -15.82
C GLU A 208 9.83 -6.43 -15.66
N HIS A 209 9.56 -5.71 -16.73
CA HIS A 209 9.63 -4.26 -16.79
C HIS A 209 8.28 -3.60 -17.01
N ASP A 210 7.30 -4.35 -17.52
CA ASP A 210 5.94 -3.90 -17.67
C ASP A 210 5.23 -3.84 -16.31
N LEU A 211 4.67 -2.67 -16.01
CA LEU A 211 3.96 -2.43 -14.76
C LEU A 211 2.74 -3.33 -14.60
N PHE A 212 1.94 -3.49 -15.65
CA PHE A 212 0.69 -4.26 -15.59
C PHE A 212 0.96 -5.75 -15.49
N GLU A 213 2.05 -6.24 -16.07
CA GLU A 213 2.48 -7.62 -15.86
C GLU A 213 2.86 -7.86 -14.37
N VAL A 214 3.68 -6.98 -13.79
CA VAL A 214 4.00 -7.06 -12.35
C VAL A 214 2.74 -6.94 -11.50
N ALA A 215 1.85 -6.00 -11.83
CA ALA A 215 0.59 -5.77 -11.11
C ALA A 215 -0.36 -6.97 -11.21
N SER A 216 -0.40 -7.64 -12.37
CA SER A 216 -1.18 -8.86 -12.58
C SER A 216 -0.75 -9.96 -11.61
N PHE A 217 0.56 -10.20 -11.50
CA PHE A 217 1.06 -11.16 -10.52
C PHE A 217 0.76 -10.71 -9.08
N VAL A 218 1.13 -9.48 -8.71
CA VAL A 218 1.03 -8.98 -7.34
C VAL A 218 -0.41 -8.95 -6.81
N ARG A 219 -1.39 -8.61 -7.66
CA ARG A 219 -2.78 -8.40 -7.22
C ARG A 219 -3.57 -9.69 -7.08
N HIS A 220 -3.10 -10.75 -7.71
CA HIS A 220 -3.87 -11.98 -7.84
C HIS A 220 -3.16 -13.22 -7.28
N ALA A 221 -1.84 -13.17 -7.08
CA ALA A 221 -1.16 -14.18 -6.29
C ALA A 221 -1.45 -13.96 -4.79
N PRO A 222 -1.35 -15.01 -3.96
CA PRO A 222 -1.34 -14.87 -2.51
C PRO A 222 -0.35 -13.81 -2.03
N ILE A 223 -0.79 -12.95 -1.11
CA ILE A 223 0.00 -11.81 -0.59
C ILE A 223 1.37 -12.28 -0.06
N GLU A 224 1.40 -13.40 0.65
CA GLU A 224 2.63 -14.00 1.20
C GLU A 224 3.64 -14.30 0.09
N TRP A 225 3.18 -14.79 -1.06
CA TRP A 225 4.05 -15.13 -2.19
C TRP A 225 4.65 -13.87 -2.80
N SER A 226 3.82 -12.86 -3.06
CA SER A 226 4.27 -11.59 -3.64
C SER A 226 5.26 -10.86 -2.71
N LEU A 227 4.99 -10.81 -1.41
CA LEU A 227 5.92 -10.23 -0.42
C LEU A 227 7.24 -11.00 -0.37
N ARG A 228 7.19 -12.32 -0.35
CA ARG A 228 8.40 -13.14 -0.30
C ARG A 228 9.28 -12.92 -1.54
N PHE A 229 8.68 -12.87 -2.73
CA PHE A 229 9.44 -12.56 -3.94
C PHE A 229 9.96 -11.12 -3.95
N ALA A 230 9.18 -10.15 -3.49
CA ALA A 230 9.65 -8.77 -3.34
C ALA A 230 10.89 -8.66 -2.45
N LEU A 231 10.95 -9.39 -1.34
CA LEU A 231 12.11 -9.39 -0.43
C LEU A 231 13.39 -9.92 -1.10
N GLU A 232 13.26 -10.91 -1.97
CA GLU A 232 14.41 -11.55 -2.64
C GLU A 232 14.79 -10.91 -3.98
N SER A 233 13.89 -10.12 -4.56
CA SER A 233 14.01 -9.50 -5.87
C SER A 233 14.89 -8.23 -5.85
N LYS A 234 15.42 -7.80 -6.99
CA LYS A 234 15.97 -6.44 -7.21
C LYS A 234 15.03 -5.55 -8.01
N ASN A 235 13.88 -6.07 -8.44
CA ASN A 235 12.86 -5.35 -9.16
C ASN A 235 12.08 -4.41 -8.21
N TRP A 236 12.39 -3.12 -8.28
CA TRP A 236 11.75 -2.10 -7.44
C TRP A 236 10.25 -1.93 -7.70
N THR A 237 9.78 -2.21 -8.92
CA THR A 237 8.36 -2.18 -9.25
C THR A 237 7.64 -3.30 -8.49
N LEU A 238 8.18 -4.53 -8.53
CA LEU A 238 7.66 -5.65 -7.74
C LEU A 238 7.66 -5.34 -6.24
N LYS A 239 8.79 -4.84 -5.71
CA LYS A 239 8.92 -4.50 -4.29
C LYS A 239 7.84 -3.52 -3.83
N PHE A 240 7.68 -2.42 -4.57
CA PHE A 240 6.72 -1.39 -4.20
C PHE A 240 5.28 -1.92 -4.27
N TRP A 241 4.88 -2.57 -5.35
CA TRP A 241 3.49 -3.01 -5.51
C TRP A 241 3.13 -4.19 -4.61
N ALA A 242 4.05 -5.12 -4.35
CA ALA A 242 3.83 -6.19 -3.37
C ALA A 242 3.64 -5.62 -1.96
N PHE A 243 4.49 -4.66 -1.57
CA PHE A 243 4.34 -3.92 -0.33
C PHE A 243 2.98 -3.19 -0.28
N HIS A 244 2.68 -2.34 -1.26
CA HIS A 244 1.46 -1.55 -1.31
C HIS A 244 0.18 -2.41 -1.29
N ASN A 245 0.14 -3.48 -2.08
CA ASN A 245 -0.99 -4.41 -2.11
C ASN A 245 -1.20 -5.10 -0.76
N SER A 246 -0.12 -5.55 -0.11
CA SER A 246 -0.21 -6.20 1.21
C SER A 246 -0.71 -5.26 2.29
N VAL A 247 -0.27 -4.00 2.26
CA VAL A 247 -0.67 -2.96 3.19
C VAL A 247 -2.15 -2.65 3.03
N ARG A 248 -2.64 -2.53 1.79
CA ARG A 248 -4.06 -2.28 1.54
C ARG A 248 -4.96 -3.43 1.95
N HIS A 249 -4.52 -4.67 1.77
CA HIS A 249 -5.27 -5.82 2.27
C HIS A 249 -5.34 -5.83 3.80
N ALA A 250 -4.24 -5.52 4.50
CA ALA A 250 -4.23 -5.44 5.95
C ALA A 250 -5.17 -4.36 6.51
N ALA A 251 -5.47 -3.28 5.76
CA ALA A 251 -6.46 -2.28 6.15
C ALA A 251 -7.91 -2.81 6.18
N HIS A 252 -8.17 -3.96 5.57
CA HIS A 252 -9.49 -4.62 5.53
C HIS A 252 -9.53 -5.85 6.45
N ASP A 253 -8.83 -5.79 7.59
CA ASP A 253 -8.74 -6.84 8.62
C ASP A 253 -8.11 -8.18 8.17
N ALA A 254 -7.22 -8.13 7.17
CA ALA A 254 -6.46 -9.29 6.69
C ALA A 254 -5.15 -9.51 7.46
N ALA A 255 -4.33 -10.45 6.98
CA ALA A 255 -3.02 -10.78 7.56
C ALA A 255 -2.07 -9.56 7.65
N PHE A 256 -1.30 -9.50 8.73
CA PHE A 256 -0.39 -8.40 9.07
C PHE A 256 1.08 -8.83 8.89
N TYR A 257 1.86 -8.06 8.14
CA TYR A 257 3.22 -8.43 7.68
C TYR A 257 4.29 -7.39 8.08
N ALA A 258 4.28 -6.96 9.34
CA ALA A 258 5.16 -5.86 9.79
C ALA A 258 6.66 -6.12 9.58
N GLY A 259 7.14 -7.36 9.70
CA GLY A 259 8.55 -7.68 9.53
C GLY A 259 9.01 -7.49 8.07
N GLU A 260 8.19 -7.94 7.14
CA GLU A 260 8.38 -7.79 5.70
C GLU A 260 8.29 -6.32 5.29
N TRP A 261 7.31 -5.59 5.81
CA TRP A 261 7.15 -4.15 5.60
C TRP A 261 8.35 -3.34 6.08
N GLU A 262 8.83 -3.58 7.31
CA GLU A 262 10.01 -2.91 7.86
C GLU A 262 11.25 -3.19 7.00
N THR A 263 11.42 -4.43 6.53
CA THR A 263 12.55 -4.82 5.69
C THR A 263 12.54 -4.08 4.35
N LEU A 264 11.39 -4.07 3.67
CA LEU A 264 11.22 -3.37 2.40
C LEU A 264 11.37 -1.86 2.54
N LEU A 265 10.80 -1.25 3.57
CA LEU A 265 10.97 0.18 3.86
C LEU A 265 12.43 0.53 4.18
N SER A 266 13.14 -0.35 4.90
CA SER A 266 14.56 -0.16 5.22
C SER A 266 15.45 -0.29 4.00
N GLU A 267 15.07 -1.13 3.04
CA GLU A 267 15.76 -1.24 1.75
C GLU A 267 15.50 0.00 0.90
N ALA A 268 14.24 0.43 0.80
CA ALA A 268 13.85 1.63 0.07
C ALA A 268 14.59 2.87 0.61
N SER A 269 14.70 3.04 1.93
CA SER A 269 15.38 4.20 2.52
C SER A 269 16.88 4.31 2.17
N ARG A 270 17.51 3.22 1.69
CA ARG A 270 18.90 3.21 1.21
C ARG A 270 19.03 3.60 -0.27
N ASN A 271 17.92 3.67 -1.00
CA ASN A 271 17.85 4.09 -2.40
C ASN A 271 17.08 5.42 -2.51
N PRO A 272 17.75 6.57 -2.69
CA PRO A 272 17.10 7.89 -2.66
C PRO A 272 15.93 8.04 -3.65
N ASN A 273 16.07 7.49 -4.86
CA ASN A 273 15.03 7.63 -5.89
C ASN A 273 13.78 6.83 -5.52
N GLU A 274 13.97 5.60 -5.03
CA GLU A 274 12.84 4.74 -4.65
C GLU A 274 12.22 5.20 -3.34
N TRP A 275 13.02 5.66 -2.37
CA TRP A 275 12.53 6.26 -1.14
C TRP A 275 11.59 7.43 -1.39
N SER A 276 12.01 8.39 -2.23
CA SER A 276 11.18 9.55 -2.58
C SER A 276 9.85 9.14 -3.24
N ARG A 277 9.89 8.17 -4.15
CA ARG A 277 8.68 7.64 -4.81
C ARG A 277 7.73 6.94 -3.84
N TRP A 278 8.26 6.17 -2.89
CA TRP A 278 7.45 5.47 -1.89
C TRP A 278 6.79 6.48 -0.95
N LEU A 279 7.57 7.46 -0.47
CA LEU A 279 7.07 8.52 0.39
C LEU A 279 6.00 9.37 -0.29
N ALA A 280 6.10 9.62 -1.61
CA ALA A 280 5.09 10.34 -2.36
C ALA A 280 3.70 9.68 -2.28
N VAL A 281 3.63 8.35 -2.11
CA VAL A 281 2.38 7.60 -1.93
C VAL A 281 2.00 7.53 -0.45
N LEU A 282 2.95 7.13 0.40
CA LEU A 282 2.69 6.86 1.82
C LEU A 282 2.36 8.12 2.61
N ASN A 283 3.03 9.24 2.32
CA ASN A 283 2.84 10.49 3.02
C ASN A 283 1.83 11.44 2.36
N GLU A 284 1.20 11.04 1.24
CA GLU A 284 0.10 11.81 0.67
C GLU A 284 -1.12 11.84 1.61
N SER A 285 -1.46 10.69 2.19
CA SER A 285 -2.45 10.58 3.26
C SER A 285 -2.07 9.38 4.14
N PRO A 286 -1.23 9.60 5.16
CA PRO A 286 -0.80 8.59 6.12
C PRO A 286 -1.96 7.81 6.76
N ALA A 287 -3.13 8.44 6.92
CA ALA A 287 -4.31 7.80 7.48
C ALA A 287 -4.90 6.68 6.60
N ARG A 288 -4.49 6.57 5.32
CA ARG A 288 -4.82 5.41 4.47
C ARG A 288 -4.05 4.15 4.88
N TYR A 289 -2.96 4.31 5.60
CA TYR A 289 -2.02 3.24 5.95
C TYR A 289 -1.61 3.29 7.44
N PRO A 290 -2.54 3.26 8.41
CA PRO A 290 -2.20 3.30 9.83
C PRO A 290 -1.33 2.10 10.26
N GLN A 291 -1.54 0.94 9.66
CA GLN A 291 -0.86 -0.33 9.95
C GLN A 291 0.66 -0.31 9.68
N ILE A 292 1.16 0.59 8.83
CA ILE A 292 2.60 0.64 8.52
C ILE A 292 3.38 1.64 9.38
N GLN A 293 2.71 2.47 10.18
CA GLN A 293 3.36 3.62 10.80
C GLN A 293 4.49 3.17 11.76
N ASP A 294 4.30 2.07 12.49
CA ASP A 294 5.36 1.49 13.32
C ASP A 294 6.54 0.94 12.50
N ALA A 295 6.26 0.22 11.40
CA ALA A 295 7.31 -0.29 10.51
C ALA A 295 8.08 0.85 9.84
N LEU A 296 7.39 1.94 9.49
CA LEU A 296 7.96 3.17 8.96
C LEU A 296 8.86 3.85 10.01
N GLY A 297 8.39 4.01 11.25
CA GLY A 297 9.19 4.53 12.36
C GLY A 297 10.45 3.70 12.64
N ASN A 298 10.34 2.36 12.57
CA ASN A 298 11.48 1.46 12.71
C ASN A 298 12.50 1.64 11.58
N SER A 299 12.04 1.73 10.33
CA SER A 299 12.91 1.97 9.17
C SER A 299 13.64 3.32 9.31
N LEU A 300 12.92 4.38 9.69
CA LEU A 300 13.49 5.71 9.93
C LEU A 300 14.58 5.68 11.01
N SER A 301 14.42 4.87 12.07
CA SER A 301 15.42 4.81 13.15
C SER A 301 16.79 4.30 12.71
N ARG A 302 16.85 3.64 11.55
CA ARG A 302 18.08 3.11 10.93
C ARG A 302 18.40 3.80 9.60
N ALA A 303 17.62 4.80 9.20
CA ALA A 303 17.76 5.46 7.92
C ALA A 303 18.98 6.40 7.92
N SER A 304 19.57 6.60 6.75
CA SER A 304 20.62 7.62 6.61
C SER A 304 20.01 9.01 6.81
N GLY A 305 20.82 9.96 7.27
CA GLY A 305 20.32 11.31 7.46
C GLY A 305 19.75 11.99 6.19
N LYS A 306 20.19 11.62 4.98
CA LYS A 306 19.56 12.08 3.73
C LYS A 306 18.13 11.54 3.58
N ALA A 307 17.90 10.29 3.96
CA ALA A 307 16.57 9.68 3.90
C ALA A 307 15.64 10.26 4.98
N LEU A 308 16.17 10.65 6.15
CA LEU A 308 15.43 11.41 7.16
C LEU A 308 15.00 12.78 6.63
N ASP A 309 15.92 13.49 5.96
CA ASP A 309 15.61 14.80 5.35
C ASP A 309 14.52 14.67 4.28
N GLU A 310 14.59 13.64 3.43
CA GLU A 310 13.57 13.33 2.43
C GLU A 310 12.21 13.00 3.06
N TYR A 311 12.19 12.22 4.14
CA TYR A 311 10.97 11.92 4.89
C TYR A 311 10.29 13.20 5.40
N VAL A 312 11.03 14.08 6.07
CA VAL A 312 10.51 15.38 6.53
C VAL A 312 9.98 16.22 5.36
N ASN A 313 10.70 16.26 4.24
CA ASN A 313 10.30 17.02 3.07
C ASN A 313 9.01 16.51 2.43
N SER A 314 8.78 15.19 2.44
CA SER A 314 7.58 14.58 1.85
C SER A 314 6.28 14.80 2.64
N ILE A 315 6.35 15.16 3.93
CA ILE A 315 5.15 15.36 4.76
C ILE A 315 4.43 16.66 4.37
N SER A 316 3.12 16.56 4.13
CA SER A 316 2.26 17.74 3.98
C SER A 316 2.07 18.46 5.32
N ILE A 317 2.28 19.78 5.34
CA ILE A 317 2.20 20.60 6.54
C ILE A 317 0.74 20.82 7.00
N SER A 318 -0.19 20.90 6.04
CA SER A 318 -1.62 21.16 6.25
C SER A 318 -2.46 19.87 6.11
N ALA A 319 -2.09 18.81 6.83
CA ALA A 319 -2.83 17.54 6.75
C ALA A 319 -4.05 17.52 7.67
N LEU A 320 -4.98 16.60 7.40
CA LEU A 320 -6.13 16.33 8.26
C LEU A 320 -5.65 15.81 9.63
N ASP A 321 -6.48 15.94 10.67
CA ASP A 321 -6.12 15.49 12.02
C ASP A 321 -5.75 13.99 12.06
N SER A 322 -6.43 13.15 11.28
CA SER A 322 -6.14 11.71 11.15
C SER A 322 -4.77 11.41 10.52
N ASP A 323 -4.34 12.23 9.56
CA ASP A 323 -3.02 12.10 8.96
C ASP A 323 -1.93 12.49 9.98
N ARG A 324 -2.17 13.55 10.76
CA ARG A 324 -1.28 13.97 11.84
C ARG A 324 -1.10 12.85 12.87
N GLU A 325 -2.18 12.19 13.30
CA GLU A 325 -2.12 11.08 14.24
C GLU A 325 -1.26 9.92 13.71
N SER A 326 -1.43 9.57 12.44
CA SER A 326 -0.65 8.50 11.80
C SER A 326 0.85 8.84 11.75
N VAL A 327 1.19 10.07 11.38
CA VAL A 327 2.59 10.57 11.40
C VAL A 327 3.17 10.53 12.81
N ILE A 328 2.37 10.91 13.82
CA ILE A 328 2.78 10.87 15.23
C ILE A 328 3.16 9.45 15.66
N ILE A 329 2.40 8.42 15.24
CA ILE A 329 2.73 7.01 15.57
C ILE A 329 4.11 6.65 15.03
N ALA A 330 4.39 6.92 13.75
CA ALA A 330 5.70 6.65 13.15
C ALA A 330 6.83 7.37 13.88
N LEU A 331 6.61 8.63 14.28
CA LEU A 331 7.61 9.44 14.97
C LEU A 331 7.83 9.04 16.42
N ALA A 332 6.78 8.59 17.11
CA ALA A 332 6.90 8.04 18.46
C ALA A 332 7.78 6.79 18.44
N THR A 333 7.54 5.89 17.48
CA THR A 333 8.34 4.68 17.28
C THR A 333 9.78 5.02 16.87
N PHE A 334 9.99 5.98 15.96
CA PHE A 334 11.31 6.51 15.63
C PHE A 334 12.04 7.05 16.86
N ARG A 335 11.37 7.88 17.68
CA ARG A 335 11.96 8.51 18.86
C ARG A 335 12.45 7.47 19.88
N GLN A 336 11.68 6.41 20.09
CA GLN A 336 12.06 5.36 21.04
C GLN A 336 13.30 4.56 20.61
N LYS A 337 13.54 4.43 19.30
CA LYS A 337 14.57 3.53 18.75
C LYS A 337 15.81 4.23 18.21
N ALA A 338 15.65 5.43 17.67
CA ALA A 338 16.75 6.20 17.09
C ALA A 338 17.66 6.77 18.18
N ASP A 339 18.95 6.88 17.87
CA ASP A 339 19.90 7.56 18.73
C ASP A 339 19.59 9.08 18.81
N LEU A 340 20.03 9.72 19.89
CA LEU A 340 19.76 11.14 20.13
C LEU A 340 20.25 12.04 18.99
N ARG A 341 21.36 11.70 18.34
CA ARG A 341 21.95 12.53 17.28
C ARG A 341 21.08 12.54 16.03
N GLU A 342 20.62 11.38 15.60
CA GLU A 342 19.73 11.25 14.43
C GLU A 342 18.35 11.82 14.72
N ARG A 343 17.84 11.69 15.96
CA ARG A 343 16.62 12.39 16.40
C ARG A 343 16.76 13.90 16.28
N GLN A 344 17.80 14.48 16.88
CA GLN A 344 18.07 15.91 16.82
C GLN A 344 18.22 16.42 15.39
N ARG A 345 18.83 15.63 14.50
CA ARG A 345 18.92 15.96 13.07
C ARG A 345 17.53 16.08 12.45
N LEU A 346 16.72 15.03 12.56
CA LEU A 346 15.37 15.01 11.97
C LEU A 346 14.50 16.14 12.55
N TRP A 347 14.56 16.37 13.87
CA TRP A 347 13.86 17.48 14.52
C TRP A 347 14.29 18.84 13.98
N ARG A 348 15.59 19.06 13.78
CA ARG A 348 16.11 20.32 13.23
C ARG A 348 15.68 20.54 11.79
N THR A 349 15.72 19.50 10.95
CA THR A 349 15.26 19.60 9.56
C THR A 349 13.77 19.96 9.51
N ALA A 350 12.95 19.34 10.35
CA ALA A 350 11.52 19.63 10.44
C ALA A 350 11.21 21.01 11.02
N PHE A 351 11.94 21.45 12.04
CA PHE A 351 11.82 22.80 12.59
C PHE A 351 12.11 23.86 11.52
N ASN A 352 13.19 23.70 10.75
CA ASN A 352 13.52 24.63 9.66
C ASN A 352 12.43 24.68 8.58
N LYS A 353 11.79 23.53 8.27
CA LYS A 353 10.66 23.46 7.33
C LYS A 353 9.44 24.18 7.90
N TRP A 354 9.13 23.96 9.18
CA TRP A 354 8.02 24.59 9.89
C TRP A 354 8.18 26.11 10.02
N GLU A 355 9.38 26.59 10.34
CA GLU A 355 9.68 28.01 10.46
C GLU A 355 9.51 28.73 9.11
N LYS A 356 10.01 28.14 8.01
CA LYS A 356 9.88 28.70 6.65
C LYS A 356 8.44 28.75 6.14
N TRP A 357 7.59 27.81 6.59
CA TRP A 357 6.18 27.80 6.21
C TRP A 357 5.45 29.04 6.72
N ASP A 358 5.86 29.60 7.87
CA ASP A 358 5.28 30.79 8.49
C ASP A 358 3.73 30.75 8.51
N PHE A 359 3.19 29.57 8.82
CA PHE A 359 1.75 29.29 8.89
C PHE A 359 0.98 29.55 7.58
N GLY A 360 1.64 29.43 6.42
CA GLY A 360 1.04 29.65 5.09
C GLY A 360 1.13 31.11 4.62
N CYS A 361 1.67 32.00 5.45
CA CYS A 361 1.66 33.44 5.20
C CYS A 361 2.93 33.99 4.52
N ALA A 362 3.94 33.16 4.26
CA ALA A 362 5.25 33.61 3.78
C ALA A 362 5.20 34.41 2.45
N GLU A 363 4.18 34.18 1.61
CA GLU A 363 3.99 34.86 0.32
C GLU A 363 2.81 35.86 0.31
N GLY A 364 2.22 36.17 1.47
CA GLY A 364 1.10 37.11 1.60
C GLY A 364 -0.23 36.62 1.03
N SER A 365 -0.33 35.34 0.65
CA SER A 365 -1.50 34.72 0.03
C SER A 365 -2.60 34.31 1.02
N GLU A 366 -2.25 34.11 2.30
CA GLU A 366 -3.19 33.63 3.32
C GLU A 366 -3.16 34.49 4.59
N SER A 367 -4.34 34.71 5.16
CA SER A 367 -4.55 35.41 6.43
C SER A 367 -5.01 34.44 7.51
N LEU A 368 -4.53 34.63 8.74
CA LEU A 368 -4.87 33.77 9.87
C LEU A 368 -5.87 34.45 10.80
N PHE A 369 -6.96 33.75 11.06
CA PHE A 369 -8.02 34.18 11.97
C PHE A 369 -8.27 33.20 13.13
N ARG A 370 -7.41 32.18 13.26
CA ARG A 370 -7.45 31.18 14.33
C ARG A 370 -6.06 30.61 14.59
N VAL A 371 -5.92 29.97 15.75
CA VAL A 371 -4.72 29.19 16.08
C VAL A 371 -4.65 27.98 15.16
N VAL A 372 -3.47 27.72 14.59
CA VAL A 372 -3.26 26.64 13.61
C VAL A 372 -2.43 25.52 14.23
N SER A 373 -2.70 24.29 13.81
CA SER A 373 -1.86 23.12 14.05
C SER A 373 -1.30 22.61 12.75
N SER A 374 -0.13 21.98 12.80
CA SER A 374 0.49 21.38 11.63
C SER A 374 0.82 19.91 11.88
N SER A 375 1.02 19.15 10.81
CA SER A 375 1.59 17.80 10.87
C SER A 375 3.02 17.78 11.43
N LEU A 376 3.66 18.95 11.50
CA LEU A 376 5.02 19.12 12.00
C LEU A 376 5.09 19.41 13.51
N ASP A 377 3.96 19.64 14.19
CA ASP A 377 3.95 20.05 15.60
C ASP A 377 4.72 19.07 16.50
N PHE A 378 4.58 17.76 16.28
CA PHE A 378 5.33 16.73 17.02
C PHE A 378 6.85 16.86 16.81
N PHE A 379 7.28 17.18 15.58
CA PHE A 379 8.69 17.39 15.29
C PHE A 379 9.24 18.64 15.97
N VAL A 380 8.45 19.71 15.98
CA VAL A 380 8.82 20.98 16.60
C VAL A 380 8.93 20.81 18.11
N ILE A 381 8.01 20.08 18.75
CA ILE A 381 8.14 19.68 20.16
C ILE A 381 9.47 18.93 20.38
N GLY A 382 9.82 18.01 19.48
CA GLY A 382 11.09 17.30 19.56
C GLY A 382 12.33 18.18 19.44
N TYR A 383 12.29 19.18 18.57
CA TYR A 383 13.36 20.15 18.47
C TYR A 383 13.50 20.96 19.76
N LEU A 384 12.39 21.50 20.27
CA LEU A 384 12.39 22.34 21.47
C LEU A 384 12.83 21.57 22.72
N THR A 385 12.49 20.28 22.81
CA THR A 385 12.80 19.44 23.98
C THR A 385 14.18 18.79 23.92
N GLU A 386 14.62 18.32 22.75
CA GLU A 386 15.87 17.55 22.60
C GLU A 386 17.02 18.36 21.99
N CYS A 387 16.76 19.44 21.24
CA CYS A 387 17.80 20.26 20.61
C CYS A 387 18.11 21.57 21.35
N LEU A 388 17.18 22.08 22.16
CA LEU A 388 17.36 23.29 22.96
C LEU A 388 17.47 22.96 24.44
N ASP A 389 18.29 23.73 25.14
CA ASP A 389 18.27 23.79 26.60
C ASP A 389 17.18 24.76 27.09
N ALA A 390 17.04 24.88 28.41
CA ALA A 390 16.07 25.79 29.01
C ALA A 390 16.31 27.25 28.60
N GLY A 391 17.58 27.68 28.48
CA GLY A 391 17.93 29.03 28.07
C GLY A 391 17.47 29.35 26.65
N GLY A 392 17.67 28.44 25.71
CA GLY A 392 17.21 28.60 24.33
C GLY A 392 15.68 28.68 24.23
N ARG A 393 14.96 27.92 25.05
CA ARG A 393 13.49 28.00 25.11
C ARG A 393 13.00 29.31 25.74
N ASP A 394 13.63 29.76 26.81
CA ASP A 394 13.34 31.06 27.45
C ASP A 394 13.57 32.23 26.48
N GLU A 395 14.61 32.15 25.64
CA GLU A 395 14.88 33.14 24.61
C GLU A 395 13.76 33.20 23.56
N LEU A 396 13.27 32.06 23.08
CA LEU A 396 12.13 32.01 22.17
C LEU A 396 10.86 32.59 22.80
N ILE A 397 10.59 32.30 24.08
CA ILE A 397 9.49 32.93 24.83
C ILE A 397 9.65 34.45 24.87
N ALA A 398 10.85 34.94 25.16
CA ALA A 398 11.13 36.38 25.20
C ALA A 398 10.93 37.04 23.83
N GLN A 399 11.38 36.39 22.75
CA GLN A 399 11.17 36.87 21.38
C GLN A 399 9.69 36.94 21.03
N LEU A 400 8.88 35.94 21.41
CA LEU A 400 7.42 35.95 21.19
C LEU A 400 6.73 37.07 21.97
N LYS A 401 7.16 37.34 23.22
CA LYS A 401 6.67 38.49 24.02
C LYS A 401 6.94 39.81 23.32
N VAL A 402 8.17 40.00 22.81
CA VAL A 402 8.56 41.22 22.09
C VAL A 402 7.75 41.35 20.78
N ARG A 403 7.61 40.27 20.00
CA ARG A 403 6.80 40.25 18.78
C ARG A 403 5.34 40.61 19.07
N SER A 404 4.72 40.01 20.10
CA SER A 404 3.37 40.36 20.55
C SER A 404 3.22 41.86 20.87
N ALA A 405 4.14 42.42 21.67
CA ALA A 405 4.11 43.83 22.01
C ALA A 405 4.32 44.75 20.80
N SER A 406 5.10 44.34 19.81
CA SER A 406 5.31 45.11 18.58
C SER A 406 4.07 45.16 17.69
N ILE A 407 3.22 44.13 17.68
CA ILE A 407 1.98 44.12 16.86
C ILE A 407 1.11 45.33 17.20
N GLU A 408 1.00 45.69 18.47
CA GLU A 408 0.19 46.84 18.89
C GLU A 408 0.82 48.20 18.54
N ARG A 409 2.15 48.24 18.39
CA ARG A 409 2.93 49.46 18.15
C ARG A 409 3.23 49.72 16.68
N THR A 410 2.98 48.74 15.81
CA THR A 410 3.20 48.84 14.37
C THR A 410 1.93 49.28 13.66
N TRP A 411 2.07 50.16 12.67
CA TRP A 411 0.98 50.48 11.75
C TRP A 411 0.85 49.34 10.73
N HIS A 412 -0.32 48.72 10.68
CA HIS A 412 -0.64 47.67 9.72
C HIS A 412 -1.46 48.25 8.57
N SER A 413 -1.39 47.63 7.39
CA SER A 413 -2.21 48.03 6.24
C SER A 413 -3.70 47.86 6.51
N ASP A 414 -4.06 46.83 7.27
CA ASP A 414 -5.41 46.55 7.73
C ASP A 414 -5.41 45.70 9.02
N ILE A 415 -6.63 45.43 9.50
CA ILE A 415 -6.92 44.63 10.69
C ILE A 415 -6.48 43.16 10.57
N THR A 416 -6.58 42.59 9.37
CA THR A 416 -6.32 41.19 9.06
C THR A 416 -4.84 40.86 9.19
N VAL A 417 -3.95 41.78 8.78
CA VAL A 417 -2.50 41.62 8.95
C VAL A 417 -2.13 41.54 10.43
N ALA A 418 -2.70 42.42 11.26
CA ALA A 418 -2.44 42.40 12.71
C ALA A 418 -3.00 41.13 13.38
N MET A 419 -4.19 40.67 12.98
CA MET A 419 -4.76 39.41 13.45
C MET A 419 -3.88 38.22 13.07
N THR A 420 -3.39 38.19 11.83
CA THR A 420 -2.52 37.14 11.31
C THR A 420 -1.25 37.02 12.16
N GLU A 421 -0.54 38.13 12.38
CA GLU A 421 0.68 38.15 13.20
C GLU A 421 0.41 37.70 14.64
N ARG A 422 -0.74 38.07 15.21
CA ARG A 422 -1.14 37.62 16.54
C ARG A 422 -1.38 36.12 16.58
N PHE A 423 -2.10 35.56 15.62
CA PHE A 423 -2.35 34.11 15.57
C PHE A 423 -1.08 33.30 15.31
N LYS A 424 -0.10 33.84 14.56
CA LYS A 424 1.23 33.23 14.46
C LYS A 424 1.90 33.13 15.82
N VAL A 425 1.94 34.24 16.58
CA VAL A 425 2.53 34.26 17.93
C VAL A 425 1.87 33.23 18.85
N ILE A 426 0.54 33.19 18.87
CA ILE A 426 -0.21 32.25 19.73
C ILE A 426 0.03 30.80 19.29
N SER A 427 0.04 30.53 17.98
CA SER A 427 0.27 29.17 17.44
C SER A 427 1.68 28.67 17.75
N THR A 428 2.70 29.51 17.60
CA THR A 428 4.08 29.18 18.00
C THR A 428 4.18 28.94 19.51
N TYR A 429 3.56 29.81 20.31
CA TYR A 429 3.59 29.66 21.77
C TYR A 429 2.96 28.36 22.25
N ARG A 430 1.85 27.90 21.63
CA ARG A 430 1.20 26.64 22.00
C ARG A 430 2.18 25.46 21.96
N VAL A 431 2.95 25.36 20.87
CA VAL A 431 3.90 24.26 20.67
C VAL A 431 5.07 24.37 21.68
N LEU A 432 5.52 25.59 21.96
CA LEU A 432 6.56 25.86 22.97
C LEU A 432 6.10 25.54 24.40
N ALA A 433 4.88 25.91 24.77
CA ALA A 433 4.30 25.58 26.06
C ALA A 433 4.14 24.07 26.26
N HIS A 434 3.77 23.33 25.19
CA HIS A 434 3.75 21.87 25.23
C HIS A 434 5.15 21.30 25.43
N ALA A 435 6.15 21.80 24.71
CA ALA A 435 7.54 21.40 24.90
C ALA A 435 8.03 21.62 26.35
N GLU A 436 7.70 22.76 26.97
CA GLU A 436 8.03 23.02 28.39
C GLU A 436 7.37 22.00 29.33
N ALA A 437 6.07 21.75 29.18
CA ALA A 437 5.34 20.78 30.01
C ALA A 437 5.90 19.36 29.85
N VAL A 438 6.31 18.99 28.64
CA VAL A 438 7.00 17.73 28.35
C VAL A 438 8.38 17.69 29.04
N SER A 439 9.17 18.75 28.95
CA SER A 439 10.47 18.84 29.62
C SER A 439 10.35 18.82 31.16
N ALA A 440 9.25 19.33 31.71
CA ALA A 440 8.92 19.27 33.13
C ALA A 440 8.38 17.89 33.58
N GLY A 441 8.10 16.98 32.64
CA GLY A 441 7.52 15.66 32.93
C GLY A 441 6.02 15.69 33.23
N GLU A 442 5.33 16.78 32.92
CA GLU A 442 3.90 16.98 33.18
C GLU A 442 3.02 16.40 32.06
N LEU A 443 3.54 16.33 30.83
CA LEU A 443 2.83 15.81 29.66
C LEU A 443 3.68 14.83 28.85
N ASP A 444 2.99 13.95 28.12
CA ASP A 444 3.58 13.17 27.04
C ASP A 444 3.59 13.99 25.73
N TRP A 445 4.48 13.64 24.82
CA TRP A 445 4.62 14.27 23.50
C TRP A 445 3.36 14.09 22.64
N LEU A 446 2.62 13.01 22.85
CA LEU A 446 1.44 12.64 22.06
C LEU A 446 0.21 13.49 22.35
N ARG A 447 0.11 14.08 23.55
CA ARG A 447 -1.08 14.81 24.00
C ARG A 447 -0.84 16.30 23.92
N ALA A 448 -1.35 16.95 22.87
CA ALA A 448 -1.42 18.40 22.84
C ALA A 448 -2.31 18.89 24.01
N PRO A 449 -1.85 19.86 24.82
CA PRO A 449 -2.72 20.47 25.82
C PRO A 449 -3.90 21.19 25.14
N SER A 450 -5.00 21.35 25.87
CA SER A 450 -6.05 22.31 25.52
C SER A 450 -5.43 23.67 25.18
N LEU A 451 -6.06 24.46 24.31
CA LEU A 451 -5.56 25.76 23.84
C LEU A 451 -4.84 26.57 24.94
N VAL A 452 -3.49 26.56 24.92
CA VAL A 452 -2.69 27.28 25.92
C VAL A 452 -2.48 28.71 25.43
N LYS A 453 -3.09 29.67 26.13
CA LYS A 453 -2.90 31.09 25.83
C LYS A 453 -1.57 31.57 26.45
N PRO A 454 -0.81 32.43 25.74
CA PRO A 454 0.35 33.06 26.36
C PRO A 454 -0.06 33.86 27.60
N PRO A 455 0.65 33.76 28.73
CA PRO A 455 0.27 34.43 29.97
C PRO A 455 0.35 35.96 29.89
N TRP A 456 1.00 36.50 28.86
CA TRP A 456 1.06 37.93 28.55
C TRP A 456 -0.04 38.40 27.58
N GLU A 457 -0.83 37.48 27.02
CA GLU A 457 -2.02 37.81 26.24
C GLU A 457 -3.20 37.99 27.19
N ASP A 458 -3.36 39.21 27.72
CA ASP A 458 -4.37 39.56 28.75
C ASP A 458 -5.84 39.60 28.28
N GLY A 459 -6.13 39.37 27.00
CA GLY A 459 -7.48 39.40 26.44
C GLY A 459 -8.24 40.72 26.66
N SER A 460 -7.54 41.83 26.93
CA SER A 460 -8.16 43.06 27.42
C SER A 460 -9.12 43.75 26.42
N PHE A 461 -10.08 44.50 26.98
CA PHE A 461 -11.15 45.28 26.31
C PHE A 461 -10.67 46.21 25.18
N TYR A 462 -9.41 46.65 25.21
CA TYR A 462 -8.80 47.46 24.14
C TYR A 462 -8.58 46.65 22.85
N ARG A 463 -8.39 45.33 22.97
CA ARG A 463 -8.25 44.40 21.83
C ARG A 463 -9.59 44.07 21.19
N SER A 464 -10.66 43.91 21.97
CA SER A 464 -12.01 43.74 21.42
C SER A 464 -12.51 45.01 20.73
N LEU A 465 -12.17 46.19 21.24
CA LEU A 465 -12.51 47.48 20.60
C LEU A 465 -11.77 47.72 19.27
N ARG A 466 -10.57 47.15 19.08
CA ARG A 466 -9.76 47.36 17.86
C ARG A 466 -9.99 46.27 16.81
N TYR A 467 -10.41 45.07 17.22
CA TYR A 467 -10.47 43.90 16.36
C TYR A 467 -11.82 43.17 16.30
N ASP A 468 -12.70 43.29 17.31
CA ASP A 468 -13.96 42.53 17.38
C ASP A 468 -15.20 43.31 16.89
N ASP A 469 -15.13 44.64 16.70
CA ASP A 469 -16.29 45.46 16.33
C ASP A 469 -16.79 45.26 14.88
N TYR A 470 -16.01 44.62 14.00
CA TYR A 470 -16.41 44.35 12.60
C TYR A 470 -16.90 42.93 12.32
N LEU A 471 -16.73 42.01 13.27
CA LEU A 471 -17.26 40.66 13.16
C LEU A 471 -18.27 40.49 14.28
N SER A 472 -19.56 40.52 13.93
CA SER A 472 -20.65 40.10 14.81
C SER A 472 -20.23 38.81 15.52
N LYS A 473 -19.93 38.90 16.82
CA LYS A 473 -19.51 37.80 17.73
C LYS A 473 -19.13 36.52 16.99
N PRO A 474 -17.87 36.33 16.58
CA PRO A 474 -17.43 34.99 16.28
C PRO A 474 -17.50 34.27 17.63
N THR A 475 -18.27 33.20 17.68
CA THR A 475 -18.18 32.17 18.70
C THR A 475 -16.74 31.64 18.71
N PHE A 476 -15.84 32.36 19.38
CA PHE A 476 -14.44 32.02 19.60
C PHE A 476 -14.24 31.20 20.88
N LEU A 477 -15.34 30.76 21.49
CA LEU A 477 -15.38 30.05 22.75
C LEU A 477 -16.53 29.05 22.66
N ASP A 478 -16.24 27.89 22.08
CA ASP A 478 -16.70 26.59 22.55
C ASP A 478 -15.67 25.53 22.12
#